data_AF-A0A6I2X702-F1
#
_entry.id   AF-A0A6I2X702-F1
#
_cell.length_a   1.000
_cell.length_b   1.000
_cell.length_c   1.000
_cell.angle_alpha   90.00
_cell.angle_beta   90.00
_cell.angle_gamma   90.00
#
_symmetry.space_group_name_H-M   'P 1'
#
loop_
_entity.id
_entity.type
_entity.pdbx_description
1 polymer ?
#
loop_
_entity_poly.entity_id
_entity_poly.type
_entity_poly.pdbx_seq_one_letter_code
_entity_poly.pdbx_strand_id
1 'polypeptide(L)'
;MSDLETSTNEPIGSVNGRDVVSGKPIFPLEPHVHRKADIDPKAARRAERQVAAMFTLSTVFILTSIVAFIEIPNDLMITIKGLGTFNANHVGIGSSLGLGIFLIGTGAIHWAKKLMPDVEVTEERHNFASSREDRQAFAQTFNEGVNASGFGERKIIRRSLLGALAVFPLPLIVFLRDLGPMPKNRLRETIWKKDIGILTDATYRPLRPEDIPIGGLVNAVPENLLEIEEEDGNLNERGKASIILVRMD
;
A
#
# COMPACT_ATOMS: atom_id res chain seq x y z
N MET A 1 -0.28 21.58 -19.88
CA MET A 1 0.84 22.06 -19.04
C MET A 1 0.17 22.56 -17.78
N SER A 2 0.27 21.76 -16.71
CA SER A 2 -0.47 21.97 -15.47
C SER A 2 0.32 22.93 -14.59
N ASP A 3 -0.22 24.12 -14.36
CA ASP A 3 0.29 25.15 -13.46
C ASP A 3 0.03 24.79 -11.99
N LEU A 4 0.57 23.65 -11.53
CA LEU A 4 0.49 23.25 -10.14
C LEU A 4 1.89 22.83 -9.66
N GLU A 5 2.30 23.42 -8.53
CA GLU A 5 3.53 23.21 -7.74
C GLU A 5 4.73 24.05 -8.26
N THR A 6 5.28 25.07 -7.59
CA THR A 6 5.52 25.27 -6.15
C THR A 6 5.60 26.77 -5.79
N SER A 7 4.75 27.23 -4.87
CA SER A 7 4.80 28.58 -4.26
C SER A 7 5.74 28.64 -3.05
N THR A 8 6.99 28.22 -3.23
CA THR A 8 8.07 28.51 -2.28
C THR A 8 8.99 29.51 -2.94
N ASN A 9 8.97 30.77 -2.47
CA ASN A 9 9.94 31.82 -2.82
C ASN A 9 11.38 31.49 -2.34
N GLU A 10 11.68 30.21 -2.09
CA GLU A 10 13.03 29.77 -1.79
C GLU A 10 13.82 29.77 -3.10
N PRO A 11 15.00 30.39 -3.13
CA PRO A 11 15.82 30.38 -4.33
C PRO A 11 16.39 28.97 -4.54
N ILE A 12 15.73 28.18 -5.38
CA ILE A 12 16.19 26.86 -5.82
C ILE A 12 16.99 27.00 -7.11
N GLY A 13 18.23 26.50 -7.12
CA GLY A 13 19.09 26.46 -8.31
C GLY A 13 20.51 26.93 -8.05
N SER A 14 21.24 27.32 -9.12
CA SER A 14 22.51 28.04 -9.00
C SER A 14 22.50 29.36 -9.74
N VAL A 15 23.23 30.32 -9.19
CA VAL A 15 23.56 31.59 -9.84
C VAL A 15 25.08 31.73 -9.86
N ASN A 16 25.66 32.02 -11.03
CA ASN A 16 27.11 32.15 -11.22
C ASN A 16 27.92 30.93 -10.74
N GLY A 17 27.38 29.72 -10.98
CA GLY A 17 28.03 28.46 -10.60
C GLY A 17 28.01 28.15 -9.10
N ARG A 18 27.25 28.91 -8.29
CA ARG A 18 27.07 28.67 -6.86
C ARG A 18 25.61 28.36 -6.53
N ASP A 19 25.41 27.40 -5.64
CA ASP A 19 24.08 27.06 -5.11
C ASP A 19 23.51 28.24 -4.33
N VAL A 20 22.25 28.59 -4.57
CA VAL A 20 21.66 29.81 -3.98
C VAL A 20 21.32 29.62 -2.50
N VAL A 21 21.18 28.37 -2.03
CA VAL A 21 20.90 28.06 -0.63
C VAL A 21 22.19 27.88 0.18
N SER A 22 23.12 27.04 -0.28
CA SER A 22 24.37 26.75 0.45
C SER A 22 25.52 27.72 0.14
N GLY A 23 25.45 28.50 -0.94
CA GLY A 23 26.50 29.40 -1.39
C GLY A 23 27.76 28.70 -1.93
N LYS A 24 27.77 27.36 -1.93
CA LYS A 24 28.90 26.55 -2.39
C LYS A 24 28.98 26.51 -3.91
N PRO A 25 30.19 26.44 -4.50
CA PRO A 25 30.33 26.20 -5.93
C PRO A 25 29.72 24.85 -6.29
N ILE A 26 28.80 24.84 -7.25
CA ILE A 26 28.25 23.61 -7.84
C ILE A 26 29.29 23.01 -8.80
N PHE A 27 30.10 23.86 -9.44
CA PHE A 27 31.19 23.41 -10.30
C PHE A 27 32.35 24.43 -10.32
N PRO A 28 33.62 23.99 -10.23
CA PRO A 28 34.05 22.62 -9.94
C PRO A 28 33.69 22.23 -8.50
N LEU A 29 33.44 20.93 -8.28
CA LEU A 29 33.16 20.39 -6.95
C LEU A 29 34.34 20.64 -5.99
N GLU A 30 34.02 20.80 -4.70
CA GLU A 30 35.05 20.83 -3.65
C GLU A 30 35.86 19.53 -3.66
N PRO A 31 37.16 19.56 -3.29
CA PRO A 31 37.97 18.35 -3.21
C PRO A 31 37.33 17.29 -2.30
N HIS A 32 37.27 16.06 -2.78
CA HIS A 32 36.70 14.94 -2.04
C HIS A 32 37.37 14.76 -0.67
N VAL A 33 36.56 14.69 0.39
CA VAL A 33 37.06 14.55 1.76
C VAL A 33 37.09 13.08 2.16
N HIS A 34 38.29 12.51 2.19
CA HIS A 34 38.50 11.13 2.60
C HIS A 34 38.07 10.86 4.05
N ARG A 35 37.38 9.75 4.28
CA ARG A 35 37.00 9.29 5.62
C ARG A 35 38.21 8.60 6.26
N LYS A 36 38.17 8.47 7.60
CA LYS A 36 39.23 7.75 8.34
C LYS A 36 39.44 6.31 7.86
N ALA A 37 38.39 5.64 7.39
CA ALA A 37 38.48 4.28 6.86
C ALA A 37 39.20 4.22 5.50
N ASP A 38 39.20 5.31 4.73
CA ASP A 38 39.86 5.37 3.43
C ASP A 38 41.38 5.57 3.59
N ILE A 39 41.81 6.16 4.72
CA ILE A 39 43.22 6.48 5.02
C ILE A 39 43.87 5.41 5.91
N ASP A 40 43.20 4.95 6.97
CA ASP A 40 43.74 3.99 7.94
C ASP A 40 43.17 2.58 7.73
N PRO A 41 43.99 1.59 7.33
CA PRO A 41 43.54 0.21 7.15
C PRO A 41 43.04 -0.44 8.44
N LYS A 42 43.46 0.02 9.63
CA LYS A 42 42.93 -0.50 10.90
C LYS A 42 41.50 -0.02 11.14
N ALA A 43 41.19 1.22 10.77
CA ALA A 43 39.84 1.77 10.85
C ALA A 43 38.90 1.04 9.88
N ALA A 44 39.35 0.75 8.66
CA ALA A 44 38.60 -0.03 7.67
C ALA A 44 38.25 -1.43 8.20
N ARG A 45 39.24 -2.20 8.68
CA ARG A 45 39.02 -3.55 9.24
C ARG A 45 38.06 -3.56 10.43
N ARG A 46 38.04 -2.49 11.24
CA ARG A 46 37.09 -2.37 12.35
C ARG A 46 35.66 -2.17 11.83
N ALA A 47 35.47 -1.29 10.86
CA ALA A 47 34.17 -1.08 10.23
C ALA A 47 33.68 -2.35 9.54
N GLU A 48 34.56 -3.07 8.84
CA GLU A 48 34.26 -4.36 8.21
C GLU A 48 33.76 -5.39 9.23
N ARG A 49 34.45 -5.56 10.37
CA ARG A 49 34.01 -6.46 11.43
C ARG A 49 32.67 -6.07 12.02
N GLN A 50 32.39 -4.77 12.16
CA GLN A 50 31.08 -4.30 12.65
C GLN A 50 29.97 -4.65 11.66
N VAL A 51 30.16 -4.38 10.37
CA VAL A 51 29.20 -4.75 9.32
C VAL A 51 28.98 -6.26 9.29
N ALA A 52 30.06 -7.05 9.28
CA ALA A 52 29.99 -8.51 9.27
C ALA A 52 29.28 -9.07 10.50
N ALA A 53 29.53 -8.50 11.68
CA ALA A 53 28.84 -8.88 12.92
C ALA A 53 27.34 -8.59 12.84
N MET A 54 26.94 -7.44 12.28
CA MET A 54 25.52 -7.09 12.13
C MET A 54 24.80 -8.04 11.17
N PHE A 55 25.40 -8.37 10.02
CA PHE A 55 24.82 -9.33 9.08
C PHE A 55 24.78 -10.75 9.65
N THR A 56 25.83 -11.18 10.34
CA THR A 56 25.85 -12.51 10.97
C THR A 56 24.78 -12.61 12.07
N LEU A 57 24.68 -11.59 12.92
CA LEU A 57 23.68 -11.54 13.99
C LEU A 57 22.26 -11.48 13.41
N SER A 58 22.06 -10.75 12.30
CA SER A 58 20.80 -10.76 11.56
C SER A 58 20.40 -12.17 11.11
N THR A 59 21.33 -12.92 10.51
CA THR A 59 21.08 -14.30 10.10
C THR A 59 20.65 -15.16 11.29
N VAL A 60 21.33 -15.03 12.44
CA VAL A 60 20.95 -15.75 13.67
C VAL A 60 19.53 -15.39 14.13
N PHE A 61 19.15 -14.11 14.09
CA PHE A 61 17.81 -13.68 14.45
C PHE A 61 16.72 -14.18 13.49
N ILE A 62 17.00 -14.21 12.20
CA ILE A 62 16.07 -14.78 11.20
C ILE A 62 15.91 -16.29 11.39
N LEU A 63 17.01 -17.02 11.66
CA LEU A 63 16.90 -18.45 11.98
C LEU A 63 16.13 -18.66 13.30
N THR A 64 16.38 -17.83 14.30
CA THR A 64 15.64 -17.84 15.57
C THR A 64 14.14 -17.61 15.35
N SER A 65 13.73 -16.76 14.39
CA SER A 65 12.31 -16.53 14.11
C SER A 65 11.63 -17.76 13.52
N ILE A 66 12.31 -18.50 12.67
CA ILE A 66 11.82 -19.78 12.12
C ILE A 66 11.68 -20.81 13.25
N VAL A 67 12.68 -20.93 14.12
CA VAL A 67 12.63 -21.83 15.28
C VAL A 67 11.49 -21.42 16.22
N ALA A 68 11.33 -20.13 16.49
CA ALA A 68 10.24 -19.62 17.32
C ALA A 68 8.86 -19.95 16.72
N PHE A 69 8.70 -19.88 15.40
CA PHE A 69 7.46 -20.25 14.72
C PHE A 69 7.10 -21.73 14.87
N ILE A 70 8.11 -22.63 14.83
CA ILE A 70 7.89 -24.08 14.88
C ILE A 70 7.77 -24.60 16.32
N GLU A 71 8.64 -24.15 17.22
CA GLU A 71 8.78 -24.72 18.56
C GLU A 71 7.85 -24.08 19.61
N ILE A 72 7.43 -22.82 19.41
CA ILE A 72 6.59 -22.13 20.41
C ILE A 72 5.11 -22.40 20.10
N PRO A 73 4.34 -22.96 21.03
CA PRO A 73 2.94 -23.26 20.79
C PRO A 73 2.09 -21.99 20.73
N ASN A 74 1.08 -21.99 19.86
CA ASN A 74 0.26 -20.82 19.54
C ASN A 74 -0.75 -20.42 20.63
N ASP A 75 -0.90 -21.22 21.68
CA ASP A 75 -1.79 -20.97 22.83
C ASP A 75 -1.03 -20.49 24.08
N LEU A 76 0.30 -20.50 24.06
CA LEU A 76 1.11 -20.06 25.19
C LEU A 76 1.03 -18.54 25.35
N MET A 77 0.54 -18.11 26.51
CA MET A 77 0.48 -16.72 26.90
C MET A 77 1.59 -16.40 27.91
N ILE A 78 2.37 -15.37 27.62
CA ILE A 78 3.42 -14.85 28.51
C ILE A 78 3.02 -13.48 29.05
N THR A 79 3.29 -13.26 30.33
CA THR A 79 3.06 -11.97 30.97
C THR A 79 4.37 -11.22 31.09
N ILE A 80 4.51 -10.14 30.32
CA ILE A 80 5.68 -9.27 30.37
C ILE A 80 5.37 -8.12 31.34
N LYS A 81 6.16 -8.02 32.41
CA LYS A 81 5.99 -7.00 33.45
C LYS A 81 5.99 -5.60 32.82
N GLY A 82 4.86 -4.90 32.94
CA GLY A 82 4.66 -3.52 32.44
C GLY A 82 4.04 -3.40 31.05
N LEU A 83 3.98 -4.47 30.25
CA LEU A 83 3.38 -4.44 28.90
C LEU A 83 2.08 -5.26 28.82
N GLY A 84 1.88 -6.22 29.73
CA GLY A 84 0.67 -7.06 29.77
C GLY A 84 0.91 -8.49 29.29
N THR A 85 -0.18 -9.18 28.98
CA THR A 85 -0.18 -10.58 28.54
C THR A 85 -0.21 -10.65 27.02
N PHE A 86 0.74 -11.35 26.43
CA PHE A 86 0.86 -11.53 24.98
C PHE A 86 1.02 -12.99 24.62
N ASN A 87 0.71 -13.30 23.37
CA ASN A 87 1.03 -14.59 22.79
C ASN A 87 2.56 -14.75 22.64
N ALA A 88 3.11 -15.82 23.20
CA ALA A 88 4.54 -16.08 23.21
C ALA A 88 5.12 -16.29 21.80
N ASN A 89 4.36 -16.96 20.92
CA ASN A 89 4.77 -17.22 19.55
C ASN A 89 4.88 -15.90 18.77
N HIS A 90 3.87 -15.03 18.84
CA HIS A 90 3.91 -13.72 18.19
C HIS A 90 5.06 -12.83 18.68
N VAL A 91 5.31 -12.81 20.00
CA VAL A 91 6.42 -12.04 20.56
C VAL A 91 7.76 -12.61 20.09
N GLY A 92 7.91 -13.94 20.10
CA GLY A 92 9.12 -14.62 19.64
C GLY A 92 9.44 -14.31 18.18
N ILE A 93 8.47 -14.49 17.28
CA ILE A 93 8.64 -14.22 15.84
C ILE A 93 8.84 -12.72 15.61
N GLY A 94 7.97 -11.88 16.16
CA GLY A 94 7.99 -10.44 15.91
C GLY A 94 9.30 -9.79 16.37
N SER A 95 9.79 -10.15 17.56
CA SER A 95 11.04 -9.59 18.09
C SER A 95 12.26 -10.09 17.32
N SER A 96 12.37 -11.39 17.06
CA SER A 96 13.50 -11.96 16.34
C SER A 96 13.54 -11.52 14.88
N LEU A 97 12.42 -11.59 14.15
CA LEU A 97 12.36 -11.13 12.77
C LEU A 97 12.59 -9.62 12.66
N GLY A 98 12.00 -8.84 13.57
CA GLY A 98 12.20 -7.39 13.62
C GLY A 98 13.66 -7.00 13.84
N LEU A 99 14.32 -7.62 14.82
CA LEU A 99 15.75 -7.41 15.08
C LEU A 99 16.62 -7.89 13.91
N GLY A 100 16.25 -9.01 13.29
CA GLY A 100 16.91 -9.54 12.10
C GLY A 100 16.94 -8.51 10.97
N ILE A 101 15.78 -8.00 10.57
CA ILE A 101 15.65 -7.00 9.50
C ILE A 101 16.33 -5.68 9.88
N PHE A 102 16.18 -5.23 11.13
CA PHE A 102 16.83 -4.02 11.63
C PHE A 102 18.36 -4.09 11.49
N LEU A 103 18.96 -5.24 11.82
CA LEU A 103 20.40 -5.45 11.67
C LEU A 103 20.87 -5.52 10.22
N ILE A 104 20.05 -6.02 9.29
CA ILE A 104 20.33 -5.92 7.84
C ILE A 104 20.38 -4.45 7.44
N GLY A 105 19.33 -3.69 7.74
CA GLY A 105 19.24 -2.29 7.34
C GLY A 105 20.36 -1.45 7.92
N THR A 106 20.60 -1.56 9.22
CA THR A 106 21.69 -0.82 9.89
C THR A 106 23.08 -1.28 9.44
N GLY A 107 23.28 -2.57 9.18
CA GLY A 107 24.52 -3.11 8.60
C GLY A 107 24.79 -2.57 7.19
N ALA A 108 23.77 -2.50 6.33
CA ALA A 108 23.86 -1.96 4.98
C ALA A 108 24.19 -0.45 4.99
N ILE A 109 23.53 0.33 5.84
CA ILE A 109 23.83 1.77 5.98
C ILE A 109 25.24 1.99 6.54
N HIS A 110 25.67 1.19 7.50
CA HIS A 110 27.03 1.31 8.07
C HIS A 110 28.10 0.94 7.03
N TRP A 111 27.86 -0.09 6.23
CA TRP A 111 28.71 -0.46 5.10
C TRP A 111 28.82 0.68 4.07
N ALA A 112 27.68 1.22 3.63
CA ALA A 112 27.64 2.34 2.69
C ALA A 112 28.42 3.57 3.22
N LYS A 113 28.20 3.93 4.49
CA LYS A 113 28.81 5.12 5.10
C LYS A 113 30.31 4.98 5.39
N LYS A 114 30.82 3.77 5.61
CA LYS A 114 32.19 3.58 6.13
C LYS A 114 33.14 2.89 5.16
N LEU A 115 32.65 2.14 4.19
CA LEU A 115 33.50 1.29 3.34
C LEU A 115 33.23 1.47 1.84
N MET A 116 32.00 1.74 1.42
CA MET A 116 31.73 1.99 0.00
C MET A 116 32.43 3.27 -0.46
N PRO A 117 33.00 3.29 -1.69
CA PRO A 117 33.54 4.51 -2.27
C PRO A 117 32.48 5.60 -2.27
N ASP A 118 32.79 6.72 -1.64
CA ASP A 118 32.01 7.94 -1.69
C ASP A 118 32.76 8.82 -2.65
N VAL A 119 32.22 9.07 -3.85
CA VAL A 119 32.86 9.93 -4.84
C VAL A 119 31.78 10.85 -5.40
N GLU A 120 32.07 12.14 -5.40
CA GLU A 120 31.15 13.13 -5.97
C GLU A 120 31.28 13.08 -7.49
N VAL A 121 30.27 12.52 -8.15
CA VAL A 121 30.18 12.46 -9.62
C VAL A 121 29.22 13.55 -10.10
N THR A 122 29.65 14.33 -11.09
CA THR A 122 28.77 15.24 -11.83
C THR A 122 28.39 14.57 -13.14
N GLU A 123 27.09 14.43 -13.35
CA GLU A 123 26.53 14.07 -14.64
C GLU A 123 25.73 15.25 -15.16
N GLU A 124 26.07 15.70 -16.37
CA GLU A 124 25.24 16.69 -17.06
C GLU A 124 23.89 16.06 -17.36
N ARG A 125 22.81 16.77 -17.01
CA ARG A 125 21.46 16.32 -17.34
C ARG A 125 21.34 16.24 -18.86
N HIS A 126 21.33 15.03 -19.39
CA HIS A 126 21.05 14.83 -20.80
C HIS A 126 19.66 15.37 -21.12
N ASN A 127 19.55 16.01 -22.28
CA ASN A 127 18.24 16.42 -22.77
C ASN A 127 17.40 15.14 -22.98
N PHE A 128 16.22 15.07 -22.37
CA PHE A 128 15.29 13.94 -22.55
C PHE A 128 14.80 13.83 -24.01
N ALA A 129 14.97 14.88 -24.81
CA ALA A 129 14.74 14.83 -26.23
C ALA A 129 15.86 14.05 -26.94
N SER A 130 15.53 12.90 -27.52
CA SER A 130 16.39 12.22 -28.50
C SER A 130 16.80 13.19 -29.61
N SER A 131 18.01 12.99 -30.16
CA SER A 131 18.51 13.82 -31.25
C SER A 131 17.58 13.74 -32.47
N ARG A 132 17.63 14.77 -33.34
CA ARG A 132 16.82 14.75 -34.57
C ARG A 132 17.20 13.57 -35.46
N GLU A 133 18.48 13.21 -35.48
CA GLU A 133 19.01 12.08 -36.23
C GLU A 133 18.45 10.75 -35.70
N ASP A 134 18.50 10.51 -34.39
CA ASP A 134 17.97 9.28 -33.79
C ASP A 134 16.47 9.13 -34.02
N ARG A 135 15.71 10.23 -33.96
CA ARG A 135 14.26 10.20 -34.24
C ARG A 135 13.98 9.87 -35.70
N GLN A 136 14.77 10.41 -36.62
CA GLN A 136 14.62 10.13 -38.05
C GLN A 136 15.01 8.67 -38.36
N ALA A 137 16.12 8.19 -37.81
CA ALA A 137 16.55 6.81 -37.93
C ALA A 137 15.49 5.85 -37.35
N PHE A 138 14.96 6.13 -36.16
CA PHE A 138 13.87 5.34 -35.58
C PHE A 138 12.62 5.34 -36.45
N ALA A 139 12.21 6.50 -36.96
CA ALA A 139 11.04 6.60 -37.84
C ALA A 139 11.24 5.80 -39.14
N GLN A 140 12.45 5.80 -39.71
CA GLN A 140 12.79 5.00 -40.88
C GLN A 140 12.69 3.50 -40.56
N THR A 141 13.38 3.03 -39.52
CA THR A 141 13.33 1.62 -39.10
C THR A 141 11.91 1.18 -38.75
N PHE A 142 11.12 2.03 -38.10
CA PHE A 142 9.72 1.74 -37.80
C PHE A 142 8.90 1.59 -39.07
N ASN A 143 9.04 2.51 -40.03
CA ASN A 143 8.33 2.44 -41.31
C ASN A 143 8.78 1.23 -42.14
N GLU A 144 10.06 0.90 -42.15
CA GLU A 144 10.59 -0.31 -42.76
C GLU A 144 9.95 -1.57 -42.15
N GLY A 145 9.85 -1.65 -40.83
CA GLY A 145 9.17 -2.75 -40.14
C GLY A 145 7.68 -2.83 -40.47
N VAL A 146 6.98 -1.69 -40.51
CA VAL A 146 5.56 -1.62 -40.92
C VAL A 146 5.38 -2.13 -42.35
N ASN A 147 6.25 -1.70 -43.28
CA ASN A 147 6.19 -2.12 -44.68
C ASN A 147 6.54 -3.60 -44.84
N ALA A 148 7.61 -4.08 -44.19
CA ALA A 148 8.04 -5.47 -44.23
C ALA A 148 6.97 -6.43 -43.65
N SER A 149 6.25 -6.01 -42.61
CA SER A 149 5.15 -6.80 -42.04
C SER A 149 3.95 -6.94 -42.98
N GLY A 150 3.79 -6.02 -43.95
CA GLY A 150 2.63 -5.95 -44.83
C GLY A 150 1.31 -5.73 -44.08
N PHE A 151 1.35 -5.30 -42.81
CA PHE A 151 0.16 -5.18 -41.96
C PHE A 151 -0.89 -4.21 -42.53
N GLY A 152 -0.45 -3.17 -43.21
CA GLY A 152 -1.32 -2.21 -43.91
C GLY A 152 -2.09 -2.83 -45.09
N GLU A 153 -1.43 -3.71 -45.84
CA GLU A 153 -1.93 -4.29 -47.09
C GLU A 153 -2.74 -5.58 -46.86
N ARG A 154 -2.36 -6.38 -45.85
CA ARG A 154 -3.01 -7.65 -45.49
C ARG A 154 -4.28 -7.41 -44.68
N LYS A 155 -5.31 -6.87 -45.35
CA LYS A 155 -6.59 -6.46 -44.74
C LYS A 155 -7.30 -7.56 -43.97
N ILE A 156 -7.26 -8.82 -44.43
CA ILE A 156 -7.90 -9.95 -43.75
C ILE A 156 -7.23 -10.20 -42.40
N ILE A 157 -5.90 -10.34 -42.38
CA ILE A 157 -5.11 -10.57 -41.15
C ILE A 157 -5.31 -9.42 -40.17
N ARG A 158 -5.25 -8.17 -40.65
CA ARG A 158 -5.48 -6.99 -39.79
C ARG A 158 -6.87 -6.99 -39.17
N ARG A 159 -7.92 -7.27 -39.95
CA ARG A 159 -9.30 -7.29 -39.47
C ARG A 159 -9.55 -8.44 -38.50
N SER A 160 -8.99 -9.62 -38.77
CA SER A 160 -9.12 -10.77 -37.86
C SER A 160 -8.36 -10.55 -36.56
N LEU A 161 -7.17 -9.93 -36.59
CA LEU A 161 -6.44 -9.56 -35.38
C LEU A 161 -7.21 -8.54 -34.54
N LEU A 162 -7.70 -7.46 -35.15
CA LEU A 162 -8.50 -6.46 -34.44
C LEU A 162 -9.79 -7.05 -33.88
N GLY A 163 -10.45 -7.94 -34.63
CA GLY A 163 -11.63 -8.67 -34.15
C GLY A 163 -11.31 -9.56 -32.95
N ALA A 164 -10.21 -10.32 -33.02
CA ALA A 164 -9.75 -11.14 -31.90
C ALA A 164 -9.42 -10.30 -30.66
N LEU A 165 -8.70 -9.18 -30.82
CA LEU A 165 -8.38 -8.26 -29.72
C LEU A 165 -9.62 -7.55 -29.15
N ALA A 166 -10.64 -7.27 -29.96
CA ALA A 166 -11.89 -6.69 -29.50
C ALA A 166 -12.72 -7.66 -28.65
N VAL A 167 -12.70 -8.95 -28.99
CA VAL A 167 -13.43 -10.01 -28.27
C VAL A 167 -12.64 -10.52 -27.05
N PHE A 168 -11.31 -10.49 -27.11
CA PHE A 168 -10.40 -10.95 -26.05
C PHE A 168 -10.74 -10.45 -24.63
N PRO A 169 -11.11 -9.18 -24.39
CA PRO A 169 -11.43 -8.72 -23.03
C PRO A 169 -12.83 -9.12 -22.55
N LEU A 170 -13.73 -9.64 -23.41
CA LEU A 170 -15.10 -9.94 -23.01
C LEU A 170 -15.20 -10.96 -21.85
N PRO A 171 -14.43 -12.06 -21.82
CA PRO A 171 -14.44 -12.97 -20.68
C PRO A 171 -14.06 -12.29 -19.37
N LEU A 172 -13.15 -11.31 -19.37
CA LEU A 172 -12.80 -10.57 -18.14
C LEU A 172 -14.02 -9.82 -17.57
N ILE A 173 -14.84 -9.22 -18.44
CA ILE A 173 -16.09 -8.56 -18.03
C ILE A 173 -17.08 -9.61 -17.50
N VAL A 174 -17.16 -10.77 -18.13
CA VAL A 174 -18.05 -11.85 -17.68
C VAL A 174 -17.61 -12.42 -16.33
N PHE A 175 -16.30 -12.57 -16.08
CA PHE A 175 -15.78 -13.02 -14.80
C PHE A 175 -16.12 -12.08 -13.65
N LEU A 176 -16.33 -10.79 -13.91
CA LEU A 176 -16.83 -9.87 -12.87
C LEU A 176 -18.22 -10.27 -12.34
N ARG A 177 -18.98 -11.10 -13.06
CA ARG A 177 -20.25 -11.65 -12.59
C ARG A 177 -20.08 -12.61 -11.41
N ASP A 178 -18.90 -13.22 -11.24
CA ASP A 178 -18.62 -14.10 -10.09
C ASP A 178 -18.36 -13.31 -8.80
N LEU A 179 -18.22 -11.97 -8.86
CA LEU A 179 -18.09 -11.13 -7.66
C LEU A 179 -19.37 -11.02 -6.83
N GLY A 180 -20.47 -11.62 -7.30
CA GLY A 180 -21.68 -11.79 -6.49
C GLY A 180 -22.97 -11.70 -7.30
N PRO A 181 -24.10 -12.13 -6.70
CA PRO A 181 -25.39 -12.02 -7.34
C PRO A 181 -25.76 -10.54 -7.57
N MET A 182 -26.31 -10.23 -8.74
CA MET A 182 -26.78 -8.87 -9.02
C MET A 182 -27.87 -8.47 -8.01
N PRO A 183 -27.76 -7.30 -7.35
CA PRO A 183 -28.63 -6.93 -6.23
C PRO A 183 -30.10 -6.68 -6.64
N LYS A 184 -30.39 -6.47 -7.94
CA LYS A 184 -31.73 -6.18 -8.47
C LYS A 184 -32.48 -5.18 -7.58
N ASN A 185 -33.64 -5.57 -7.05
CA ASN A 185 -34.48 -4.74 -6.17
C ASN A 185 -34.21 -4.95 -4.67
N ARG A 186 -33.25 -5.80 -4.28
CA ARG A 186 -32.98 -6.14 -2.86
C ARG A 186 -32.58 -4.94 -2.00
N LEU A 187 -32.11 -3.85 -2.62
CA LEU A 187 -31.75 -2.59 -1.97
C LEU A 187 -32.92 -1.61 -1.85
N ARG A 188 -34.04 -1.88 -2.51
CA ARG A 188 -35.25 -1.03 -2.50
C ARG A 188 -36.33 -1.54 -1.54
N GLU A 189 -36.18 -2.75 -1.06
CA GLU A 189 -37.12 -3.41 -0.17
C GLU A 189 -36.47 -3.60 1.20
N THR A 190 -37.27 -3.38 2.24
CA THR A 190 -36.92 -3.66 3.63
C THR A 190 -37.90 -4.68 4.19
N ILE A 191 -37.59 -5.26 5.33
CA ILE A 191 -38.46 -6.21 6.02
C ILE A 191 -39.69 -5.56 6.67
N TRP A 192 -39.83 -4.24 6.59
CA TRP A 192 -41.01 -3.51 7.06
C TRP A 192 -42.23 -3.87 6.22
N LYS A 193 -43.30 -4.33 6.89
CA LYS A 193 -44.62 -4.53 6.29
C LYS A 193 -45.65 -3.77 7.10
N LYS A 194 -46.82 -3.59 6.50
CA LYS A 194 -47.97 -3.01 7.19
C LYS A 194 -48.32 -3.88 8.41
N ASP A 195 -48.67 -3.23 9.51
CA ASP A 195 -49.14 -3.87 10.75
C ASP A 195 -48.09 -4.72 11.48
N ILE A 196 -46.79 -4.45 11.28
CA ILE A 196 -45.68 -5.06 12.06
C ILE A 196 -45.42 -4.24 13.34
N GLY A 197 -45.23 -4.93 14.47
CA GLY A 197 -44.85 -4.33 15.74
C GLY A 197 -43.46 -3.69 15.71
N ILE A 198 -43.30 -2.59 16.46
CA ILE A 198 -42.01 -1.90 16.61
C ILE A 198 -41.38 -2.30 17.94
N LEU A 199 -40.16 -2.79 17.89
CA LEU A 199 -39.38 -3.20 19.05
C LEU A 199 -38.20 -2.25 19.29
N THR A 200 -37.74 -2.19 20.54
CA THR A 200 -36.45 -1.55 20.88
C THR A 200 -35.27 -2.37 20.35
N ASP A 201 -34.28 -1.76 19.68
CA ASP A 201 -33.12 -2.48 19.11
C ASP A 201 -32.25 -3.16 20.18
N ALA A 202 -32.12 -2.53 21.37
CA ALA A 202 -31.28 -3.06 22.44
C ALA A 202 -31.92 -4.21 23.24
N THR A 203 -33.25 -4.22 23.40
CA THR A 203 -33.94 -5.16 24.31
C THR A 203 -35.07 -5.95 23.67
N TYR A 204 -35.39 -5.68 22.41
CA TYR A 204 -36.47 -6.30 21.64
C TYR A 204 -37.84 -6.26 22.33
N ARG A 205 -38.06 -5.25 23.18
CA ARG A 205 -39.34 -5.02 23.84
C ARG A 205 -40.25 -4.21 22.93
N PRO A 206 -41.54 -4.59 22.80
CA PRO A 206 -42.53 -3.80 22.08
C PRO A 206 -42.60 -2.37 22.62
N LEU A 207 -42.56 -1.38 21.73
CA LEU A 207 -42.67 0.03 22.07
C LEU A 207 -44.12 0.48 21.96
N ARG A 208 -44.63 1.09 23.03
CA ARG A 208 -45.87 1.87 23.00
C ARG A 208 -45.52 3.35 22.86
N PRO A 209 -46.41 4.18 22.28
CA PRO A 209 -46.16 5.61 22.13
C PRO A 209 -45.85 6.34 23.45
N GLU A 210 -46.41 5.85 24.56
CA GLU A 210 -46.19 6.39 25.91
C GLU A 210 -44.81 6.07 26.49
N ASP A 211 -44.11 5.06 25.96
CA ASP A 211 -42.79 4.65 26.45
C ASP A 211 -41.67 5.59 25.96
N ILE A 212 -41.97 6.48 24.99
CA ILE A 212 -41.04 7.48 24.47
C ILE A 212 -41.36 8.84 25.12
N PRO A 213 -40.43 9.48 25.86
CA PRO A 213 -40.66 10.81 26.42
C PRO A 213 -40.73 11.87 25.32
N ILE A 214 -41.45 12.97 25.58
CA ILE A 214 -41.53 14.11 24.64
C ILE A 214 -40.12 14.69 24.43
N GLY A 215 -39.72 14.87 23.17
CA GLY A 215 -38.36 15.25 22.79
C GLY A 215 -37.34 14.10 22.89
N GLY A 216 -37.78 12.89 23.23
CA GLY A 216 -36.96 11.69 23.30
C GLY A 216 -36.79 11.00 21.94
N LEU A 217 -35.72 10.22 21.83
CA LEU A 217 -35.41 9.40 20.68
C LEU A 217 -35.07 7.96 21.10
N VAL A 218 -35.52 6.98 20.32
CA VAL A 218 -35.26 5.55 20.56
C VAL A 218 -34.93 4.85 19.25
N ASN A 219 -33.87 4.05 19.26
CA ASN A 219 -33.54 3.15 18.14
C ASN A 219 -34.49 1.96 18.16
N ALA A 220 -35.09 1.69 17.01
CA ALA A 220 -36.14 0.72 16.87
C ALA A 220 -35.97 -0.15 15.61
N VAL A 221 -36.51 -1.36 15.71
CA VAL A 221 -36.45 -2.42 14.69
C VAL A 221 -37.82 -3.07 14.55
N PRO A 222 -38.14 -3.70 13.41
CA PRO A 222 -39.40 -4.40 13.24
C PRO A 222 -39.38 -5.75 13.96
N GLU A 223 -40.55 -6.21 14.40
CA GLU A 223 -40.73 -7.43 15.19
C GLU A 223 -40.22 -8.71 14.49
N ASN A 224 -40.31 -8.77 13.16
CA ASN A 224 -39.84 -9.90 12.36
C ASN A 224 -38.31 -9.93 12.14
N LEU A 225 -37.54 -8.96 12.64
CA LEU A 225 -36.09 -8.90 12.40
C LEU A 225 -35.36 -10.12 12.97
N LEU A 226 -35.67 -10.52 14.20
CA LEU A 226 -34.95 -11.60 14.89
C LEU A 226 -35.13 -12.95 14.20
N GLU A 227 -36.35 -13.27 13.80
CA GLU A 227 -36.66 -14.52 13.08
C GLU A 227 -35.89 -14.58 11.75
N ILE A 228 -35.85 -13.47 11.02
CA ILE A 228 -35.13 -13.39 9.73
C ILE A 228 -33.61 -13.47 9.93
N GLU A 229 -33.06 -12.82 10.96
CA GLU A 229 -31.62 -12.91 11.26
C GLU A 229 -31.18 -14.32 11.64
N GLU A 230 -32.00 -15.04 12.40
CA GLU A 230 -31.76 -16.44 12.75
C GLU A 230 -31.85 -17.36 11.53
N GLU A 231 -32.83 -17.13 10.64
CA GLU A 231 -33.01 -17.91 9.40
C GLU A 231 -31.88 -17.66 8.39
N ASP A 232 -31.55 -16.39 8.14
CA ASP A 232 -30.57 -15.97 7.15
C ASP A 232 -29.11 -16.09 7.64
N GLY A 233 -28.90 -16.21 8.95
CA GLY A 233 -27.58 -16.30 9.59
C GLY A 233 -26.69 -15.08 9.34
N ASN A 234 -27.28 -13.93 9.02
CA ASN A 234 -26.57 -12.69 8.72
C ASN A 234 -27.34 -11.44 9.19
N LEU A 235 -26.66 -10.31 9.25
CA LEU A 235 -27.21 -9.03 9.75
C LEU A 235 -27.63 -8.08 8.62
N ASN A 236 -27.84 -8.59 7.40
CA ASN A 236 -28.11 -7.72 6.24
C ASN A 236 -29.42 -6.95 6.37
N GLU A 237 -30.46 -7.59 6.92
CA GLU A 237 -31.76 -6.92 7.10
C GLU A 237 -31.74 -5.87 8.21
N ARG A 238 -30.95 -6.07 9.27
CA ARG A 238 -30.73 -5.04 10.32
C ARG A 238 -30.20 -3.74 9.74
N GLY A 239 -29.21 -3.85 8.83
CA GLY A 239 -28.62 -2.70 8.15
C GLY A 239 -29.61 -1.89 7.31
N LYS A 240 -30.74 -2.50 6.90
CA LYS A 240 -31.79 -1.85 6.12
C LYS A 240 -33.01 -1.42 6.94
N ALA A 241 -33.25 -2.09 8.07
CA ALA A 241 -34.50 -1.99 8.82
C ALA A 241 -34.44 -1.08 10.05
N SER A 242 -33.24 -0.76 10.55
CA SER A 242 -33.09 0.10 11.73
C SER A 242 -33.64 1.50 11.50
N ILE A 243 -34.49 1.97 12.42
CA ILE A 243 -35.10 3.31 12.40
C ILE A 243 -34.88 4.01 13.74
N ILE A 244 -35.05 5.33 13.74
CA ILE A 244 -35.10 6.15 14.96
C ILE A 244 -36.51 6.70 15.09
N LEU A 245 -37.16 6.38 16.21
CA LEU A 245 -38.42 7.00 16.59
C LEU A 245 -38.14 8.25 17.41
N VAL A 246 -38.74 9.37 17.01
CA VAL A 246 -38.68 10.65 17.73
C VAL A 246 -40.09 11.05 18.09
N ARG A 247 -40.34 11.30 19.38
CA ARG A 247 -41.63 11.83 19.83
C ARG A 247 -41.57 13.35 19.86
N MET A 248 -42.28 13.97 18.94
CA MET A 248 -42.47 15.42 18.86
C MET A 248 -43.66 15.84 19.74
N ASP A 249 -43.66 17.12 20.13
CA ASP A 249 -44.72 17.77 20.93
C ASP A 249 -45.98 18.02 20.09
#